data_AF-A0A7W7VH88-F1
#
_entry.id   AF-A0A7W7VH88-F1
#
_cell.length_a   1.000
_cell.length_b   1.000
_cell.length_c   1.000
_cell.angle_alpha   90.00
_cell.angle_beta   90.00
_cell.angle_gamma   90.00
#
_symmetry.space_group_name_H-M   'P 1'
#
loop_
_entity.id
_entity.type
_entity.pdbx_description
1 polymer ?
#
loop_
_entity_poly.entity_id
_entity_poly.type
_entity_poly.pdbx_seq_one_letter_code
_entity_poly.pdbx_strand_id
1 'polypeptide(L)'
;MTAKGANTDSAEQSTATKAEPKRINVAVSPDTVRALENVIEREGVTLTEALRRLVGYGDFVYRAVREDREQLIVKGSEGSREVVLL
;
A
#
# COMPACT_ATOMS: atom_id res chain seq x y z
N MET A 1 -34.81 -22.02 -39.24
CA MET A 1 -35.03 -22.01 -37.78
C MET A 1 -33.67 -21.90 -37.10
N THR A 2 -33.53 -20.87 -36.27
CA THR A 2 -32.64 -20.66 -35.10
C THR A 2 -32.09 -21.96 -34.47
N ALA A 3 -30.90 -22.07 -33.86
CA ALA A 3 -30.18 -21.20 -32.91
C ALA A 3 -28.70 -21.69 -32.78
N LYS A 4 -27.66 -20.83 -32.67
CA LYS A 4 -27.11 -20.14 -31.47
C LYS A 4 -26.05 -20.95 -30.68
N GLY A 5 -24.84 -20.38 -30.62
CA GLY A 5 -23.85 -20.52 -29.53
C GLY A 5 -22.89 -21.72 -29.66
N ALA A 6 -21.59 -21.62 -29.37
CA ALA A 6 -20.88 -20.62 -28.58
C ALA A 6 -19.44 -20.44 -29.08
N ASN A 7 -19.07 -19.17 -29.28
CA ASN A 7 -17.69 -18.71 -29.16
C ASN A 7 -17.24 -19.04 -27.73
N THR A 8 -16.24 -19.90 -27.59
CA THR A 8 -15.41 -19.92 -26.38
C THR A 8 -14.43 -18.76 -26.47
N ASP A 9 -14.98 -17.60 -26.11
CA ASP A 9 -14.23 -16.45 -25.65
C ASP A 9 -13.52 -16.78 -24.33
N SER A 10 -12.36 -16.16 -24.16
CA SER A 10 -11.80 -15.77 -22.86
C SER A 10 -11.34 -16.89 -21.93
N ALA A 11 -10.17 -17.44 -22.26
CA ALA A 11 -9.16 -17.72 -21.24
C ALA A 11 -7.94 -16.83 -21.50
N GLU A 12 -8.16 -15.51 -21.52
CA GLU A 12 -7.09 -14.56 -21.25
C GLU A 12 -6.72 -14.73 -19.78
N GLN A 13 -5.88 -15.73 -19.50
CA GLN A 13 -5.01 -15.72 -18.34
C GLN A 13 -4.18 -14.46 -18.46
N SER A 14 -4.67 -13.38 -17.87
CA SER A 14 -3.86 -12.25 -17.49
C SER A 14 -2.84 -12.77 -16.50
N THR A 15 -1.75 -13.33 -17.02
CA THR A 15 -0.51 -13.52 -16.30
C THR A 15 -0.04 -12.11 -15.99
N ALA A 16 -0.53 -11.57 -14.86
CA ALA A 16 0.09 -10.42 -14.24
C ALA A 16 1.54 -10.87 -13.97
N THR A 17 2.43 -10.54 -14.91
CA THR A 17 3.85 -10.81 -14.80
C THR A 17 4.26 -10.27 -13.45
N LYS A 18 4.55 -11.17 -12.51
CA LYS A 18 4.88 -10.81 -11.14
C LYS A 18 6.12 -9.93 -11.24
N ALA A 19 5.92 -8.62 -11.10
CA ALA A 19 6.95 -7.64 -11.36
C ALA A 19 8.17 -8.01 -10.51
N GLU A 20 9.32 -8.18 -11.17
CA GLU A 20 10.53 -8.55 -10.46
C GLU A 20 10.88 -7.46 -9.44
N PRO A 21 11.27 -7.83 -8.21
CA PRO A 21 11.65 -6.86 -7.19
C PRO A 21 12.81 -5.98 -7.67
N LYS A 22 12.59 -4.67 -7.76
CA LYS A 22 13.66 -3.69 -8.02
C LYS A 22 14.42 -3.40 -6.74
N ARG A 23 15.75 -3.41 -6.80
CA ARG A 23 16.61 -2.97 -5.69
C ARG A 23 16.70 -1.46 -5.67
N ILE A 24 16.50 -0.86 -4.50
CA ILE A 24 16.54 0.58 -4.27
C ILE A 24 17.53 0.84 -3.14
N ASN A 25 18.51 1.72 -3.39
CA ASN A 25 19.51 2.14 -2.39
C ASN A 25 19.31 3.62 -2.09
N VAL A 26 19.01 3.97 -0.83
CA VAL A 26 18.74 5.34 -0.40
C VAL A 26 19.30 5.55 0.99
N ALA A 27 19.87 6.73 1.26
CA ALA A 27 20.22 7.14 2.61
C ALA A 27 18.95 7.58 3.36
N VAL A 28 18.75 7.05 4.56
CA VAL A 28 17.57 7.36 5.39
C VAL A 28 17.98 7.98 6.71
N SER A 29 17.10 8.80 7.29
CA SER A 29 17.34 9.43 8.59
C SER A 29 17.25 8.41 9.73
N PRO A 30 17.86 8.68 10.90
CA PRO A 30 17.72 7.82 12.08
C PRO A 30 16.25 7.59 12.49
N ASP A 31 15.38 8.58 12.33
CA ASP A 31 13.96 8.44 12.65
C ASP A 31 13.23 7.48 11.71
N THR A 32 13.63 7.45 10.44
CA THR A 32 13.10 6.48 9.47
C THR A 32 13.54 5.06 9.84
N VAL A 33 14.79 4.89 10.25
CA VAL A 33 15.31 3.60 10.73
C VAL A 33 14.51 3.11 11.94
N ARG A 34 14.32 3.98 12.94
CA ARG A 34 13.52 3.67 14.14
C ARG A 34 12.08 3.29 13.79
N ALA A 35 11.45 3.99 12.85
CA ALA A 35 10.10 3.65 12.41
C ALA A 35 10.03 2.24 11.81
N LEU A 36 11.04 1.84 11.02
CA LEU A 36 11.14 0.49 10.46
C LEU A 36 11.38 -0.56 11.55
N GLU A 37 12.31 -0.30 12.47
CA GLU A 37 12.62 -1.18 13.61
C GLU A 37 11.38 -1.42 14.48
N ASN A 38 10.60 -0.37 14.78
CA ASN A 38 9.36 -0.49 15.54
C ASN A 38 8.35 -1.45 14.89
N VAL A 39 8.22 -1.45 13.56
CA VAL A 39 7.32 -2.36 12.84
C VAL A 39 7.86 -3.79 12.87
N ILE A 40 9.18 -3.95 12.65
CA ILE A 40 9.86 -5.26 12.73
C ILE A 40 9.63 -5.91 14.09
N GLU A 41 9.87 -5.16 15.18
CA GLU A 41 9.75 -5.67 16.54
C GLU A 41 8.30 -5.98 16.93
N ARG A 42 7.36 -5.09 16.59
CA ARG A 42 5.95 -5.25 16.95
C ARG A 42 5.25 -6.37 16.19
N GLU A 43 5.60 -6.55 14.92
CA GLU A 43 4.87 -7.44 14.01
C GLU A 43 5.67 -8.72 13.66
N GLY A 44 6.94 -8.81 14.07
CA GLY A 44 7.80 -9.97 13.80
C GLY A 44 8.12 -10.17 12.33
N VAL A 45 8.24 -9.08 11.57
CA VAL A 45 8.41 -9.10 10.10
C VAL A 45 9.82 -8.69 9.66
N THR A 46 10.17 -8.98 8.42
CA THR A 46 11.48 -8.58 7.86
C THR A 46 11.52 -7.08 7.53
N LEU A 47 12.72 -6.52 7.36
CA LEU A 47 12.90 -5.13 6.92
C LEU A 47 12.17 -4.82 5.60
N THR A 48 12.22 -5.74 4.63
CA THR A 48 11.50 -5.59 3.35
C THR A 48 10.00 -5.47 3.58
N GLU A 49 9.44 -6.27 4.48
CA GLU A 49 8.02 -6.27 4.79
C GLU A 49 7.59 -5.03 5.57
N ALA A 50 8.40 -4.60 6.54
CA ALA A 50 8.19 -3.34 7.25
C ALA A 50 8.19 -2.14 6.29
N LEU A 51 9.18 -2.06 5.40
CA LEU A 51 9.27 -1.01 4.39
C LEU A 51 8.07 -1.04 3.44
N ARG A 52 7.72 -2.22 2.91
CA ARG A 52 6.58 -2.40 2.00
C ARG A 52 5.27 -1.91 2.61
N ARG A 53 5.02 -2.23 3.89
CA ARG A 53 3.81 -1.79 4.61
C ARG A 53 3.79 -0.29 4.82
N LEU A 54 4.86 0.28 5.37
CA LEU A 54 4.93 1.73 5.62
C LEU A 54 4.81 2.54 4.33
N VAL A 55 5.45 2.11 3.23
CA VAL A 55 5.30 2.75 1.91
C VAL A 55 3.86 2.62 1.41
N GLY A 56 3.22 1.46 1.56
CA GLY A 56 1.82 1.27 1.17
C GLY A 56 0.85 2.18 1.94
N TYR A 57 1.04 2.33 3.25
CA TYR A 57 0.26 3.28 4.06
C TYR A 57 0.53 4.72 3.65
N GLY A 58 1.79 5.06 3.35
CA GLY A 58 2.18 6.37 2.84
C GLY A 58 1.54 6.71 1.49
N ASP A 59 1.50 5.75 0.55
CA ASP A 59 0.85 5.92 -0.77
C ASP A 59 -0.64 6.21 -0.59
N PHE A 60 -1.34 5.42 0.23
CA PHE A 60 -2.75 5.68 0.53
C PHE A 60 -3.00 7.08 1.10
N VAL A 61 -2.24 7.47 2.12
CA VAL A 61 -2.36 8.77 2.77
C VAL A 61 -2.02 9.92 1.82
N TYR A 62 -0.99 9.74 0.99
CA TYR A 62 -0.56 10.74 0.01
C TYR A 62 -1.67 11.01 -1.00
N ARG A 63 -2.27 9.97 -1.60
CA ARG A 63 -3.35 10.14 -2.58
C ARG A 63 -4.57 10.80 -1.98
N ALA A 64 -5.04 10.29 -0.84
CA ALA A 64 -6.21 10.85 -0.15
C ALA A 64 -6.05 12.35 0.10
N VAL A 65 -4.91 12.80 0.64
CA VAL A 65 -4.73 14.22 0.99
C VAL A 65 -4.33 15.08 -0.20
N ARG A 66 -3.40 14.63 -1.04
CA ARG A 66 -2.79 15.47 -2.10
C ARG A 66 -3.52 15.39 -3.43
N GLU A 67 -4.04 14.21 -3.79
CA GLU A 67 -4.71 13.99 -5.08
C GLU A 67 -6.21 14.22 -4.94
N ASP A 68 -6.83 13.59 -3.95
CA ASP A 68 -8.29 13.60 -3.77
C ASP A 68 -8.79 14.72 -2.85
N ARG A 69 -7.87 15.43 -2.16
CA ARG A 69 -8.16 16.53 -1.23
C ARG A 69 -9.11 16.15 -0.09
N GLU A 70 -9.04 14.90 0.33
CA GLU A 70 -9.82 14.36 1.45
C GLU A 70 -9.23 14.80 2.80
N GLN A 71 -10.10 14.85 3.81
CA GLN A 71 -9.71 15.02 5.21
C GLN A 71 -9.61 13.64 5.87
N LEU A 72 -8.48 13.38 6.53
CA LEU A 72 -8.27 12.12 7.25
C LEU A 72 -8.72 12.27 8.71
N ILE A 73 -9.61 11.37 9.14
CA ILE A 73 -10.05 11.25 10.53
C ILE A 73 -9.52 9.94 11.09
N VAL A 74 -8.75 10.02 12.18
CA VAL A 74 -8.28 8.85 12.92
C VAL A 74 -9.20 8.63 14.11
N LYS A 75 -9.82 7.44 14.18
CA LYS A 75 -10.64 7.00 15.30
C LYS A 75 -9.83 6.08 16.21
N GLY A 76 -9.80 6.39 17.50
CA GLY A 76 -9.17 5.59 18.53
C GLY A 76 -10.09 5.40 19.73
N SER A 77 -9.60 4.67 20.75
CA SER A 77 -10.32 4.47 22.01
C SER A 77 -10.64 5.76 22.74
N GLU A 78 -9.87 6.82 22.51
CA GLU A 78 -10.06 8.14 23.13
C GLU A 78 -10.92 9.10 22.28
N GLY A 79 -11.49 8.62 21.17
CA GLY A 79 -12.34 9.41 20.29
C GLY A 79 -11.78 9.61 18.88
N SER A 80 -12.33 10.57 18.16
CA SER A 80 -11.94 10.89 16.78
C SER A 80 -11.06 12.13 16.76
N ARG A 81 -9.95 12.10 16.02
CA ARG A 81 -9.07 13.24 15.78
C ARG A 81 -8.89 13.48 14.28
N GLU A 82 -8.93 14.73 13.87
CA GLU A 82 -8.61 15.14 12.51
C GLU A 82 -7.09 15.20 12.33
N VAL A 83 -6.59 14.67 11.22
CA VAL A 83 -5.17 14.69 10.88
C VAL A 83 -4.96 15.65 9.72
N VAL A 84 -4.27 16.75 10.00
CA VAL A 84 -3.87 17.73 8.99
C VAL A 84 -2.43 17.45 8.58
N LEU A 85 -2.24 16.98 7.35
CA LEU A 85 -0.93 16.82 6.73
C LEU A 85 -0.66 18.05 5.86
N LEU A 86 0.23 18.93 6.34
CA LEU A 86 0.62 20.18 5.66
C LEU A 86 1.59 19.94 4.49
#